data_AF-A0AAD1Z924-F1
#
_entry.id   AF-A0AAD1Z924-F1
#
_cell.length_a   1.000
_cell.length_b   1.000
_cell.length_c   1.000
_cell.angle_alpha   90.00
_cell.angle_beta   90.00
_cell.angle_gamma   90.00
#
_symmetry.space_group_name_H-M   'P 1'
#
loop_
_entity.id
_entity.type
_entity.pdbx_description
1 polymer ?
#
loop_
_entity_poly.entity_id
_entity_poly.type
_entity_poly.pdbx_seq_one_letter_code
_entity_poly.pdbx_strand_id
1 'polypeptide(L)'
;MLVRLAAVDGLCELVSKVFGVLDLVRTYYVNLSVFTSIPDFWGIGQLFPIIPIHRLDECPAVRGILMDLTCDSDGKIDKFIGGETSLPLHELEGNGCINGDGGSYYLGMFLGGAYEEAFWKVRTLFSGPSVVRVSQCNGPYSFAVTQGQRPPGLSFNAGLM
;
A
#
# COMPACT_ATOMS: atom_id res chain seq x y z
N MET A 1 -8.28 -17.30 -12.43
CA MET A 1 -7.46 -17.56 -11.22
C MET A 1 -7.96 -16.64 -10.08
N LEU A 2 -9.24 -16.75 -9.69
CA LEU A 2 -9.89 -15.86 -8.70
C LEU A 2 -10.78 -16.65 -7.72
N VAL A 3 -10.82 -17.98 -7.82
CA VAL A 3 -11.78 -18.85 -7.08
C VAL A 3 -11.10 -19.61 -5.94
N ARG A 4 -9.78 -19.44 -5.74
CA ARG A 4 -9.02 -20.20 -4.73
C ARG A 4 -8.83 -19.48 -3.39
N LEU A 5 -9.10 -18.18 -3.31
CA LEU A 5 -8.94 -17.37 -2.09
C LEU A 5 -10.05 -17.60 -1.05
N ALA A 6 -11.31 -17.68 -1.48
CA ALA A 6 -12.45 -17.72 -0.54
C ALA A 6 -12.48 -18.93 0.42
N ALA A 7 -11.91 -20.08 0.01
CA ALA A 7 -11.89 -21.28 0.86
C ALA A 7 -10.81 -21.21 1.95
N VAL A 8 -9.70 -20.50 1.68
CA VAL A 8 -8.63 -20.28 2.66
C VAL A 8 -9.01 -19.17 3.62
N ASP A 9 -9.69 -18.13 3.12
CA ASP A 9 -10.22 -17.03 3.94
C ASP A 9 -11.15 -17.53 5.05
N GLY A 10 -12.07 -18.45 4.73
CA GLY A 10 -13.00 -19.01 5.72
C GLY A 10 -12.33 -19.90 6.79
N LEU A 11 -11.20 -20.55 6.46
CA LEU A 11 -10.45 -21.35 7.42
C LEU A 11 -9.58 -20.45 8.32
N CYS A 12 -8.95 -19.42 7.75
CA CYS A 12 -8.23 -18.40 8.50
C CYS A 12 -9.15 -17.64 9.45
N GLU A 13 -10.35 -17.26 9.01
CA GLU A 13 -11.35 -16.59 9.85
C GLU A 13 -11.76 -17.46 11.04
N LEU A 14 -11.96 -18.77 10.82
CA LEU A 14 -12.28 -19.73 11.87
C LEU A 14 -11.13 -19.90 12.87
N VAL A 15 -9.89 -19.98 12.39
CA VAL A 15 -8.69 -20.10 13.24
C VAL A 15 -8.48 -18.85 14.09
N SER A 16 -8.66 -17.66 13.52
CA SER A 16 -8.60 -16.39 14.27
C SER A 16 -9.66 -16.30 15.37
N LYS A 17 -10.88 -16.79 15.09
CA LYS A 17 -12.00 -16.78 16.04
C LYS A 17 -11.83 -17.78 17.19
N VAL A 18 -11.16 -18.91 16.96
CA VAL A 18 -10.95 -19.99 17.94
C VAL A 18 -9.80 -19.68 18.90
N PHE A 19 -8.75 -18.97 18.45
CA PHE A 19 -7.55 -18.75 19.26
C PHE A 19 -7.54 -17.49 20.11
N GLY A 20 -8.55 -16.61 20.02
CA GLY A 20 -8.67 -15.47 20.94
C GLY A 20 -7.40 -14.61 21.02
N VAL A 21 -6.62 -14.56 19.93
CA VAL A 21 -5.54 -13.59 19.80
C VAL A 21 -6.25 -12.26 19.73
N LEU A 22 -6.05 -11.41 20.75
CA LEU A 22 -6.42 -10.00 20.68
C LEU A 22 -5.94 -9.49 19.32
N ASP A 23 -6.86 -9.21 18.39
CA ASP A 23 -6.57 -8.70 17.05
C ASP A 23 -5.88 -7.33 17.21
N LEU A 24 -4.59 -7.36 17.51
CA LEU A 24 -3.78 -6.18 17.68
C LEU A 24 -3.54 -5.63 16.29
N VAL A 25 -4.40 -4.71 15.88
CA VAL A 25 -4.23 -3.98 14.63
C VAL A 25 -2.97 -3.13 14.74
N ARG A 26 -1.94 -3.48 13.96
CA ARG A 26 -0.66 -2.76 13.93
C ARG A 26 -0.74 -1.56 12.99
N THR A 27 -0.05 -0.49 13.32
CA THR A 27 0.11 0.67 12.42
C THR A 27 1.37 0.51 11.59
N TYR A 28 1.23 0.56 10.27
CA TYR A 28 2.34 0.51 9.33
C TYR A 28 2.54 1.86 8.66
N TYR A 29 3.77 2.37 8.71
CA TYR A 29 4.11 3.61 8.03
C TYR A 29 4.48 3.33 6.57
N VAL A 30 3.84 4.05 5.64
CA VAL A 30 4.02 3.86 4.20
C VAL A 30 4.64 5.12 3.61
N ASN A 31 5.65 4.93 2.75
CA ASN A 31 6.29 6.02 2.02
C ASN A 31 5.38 6.54 0.88
N LEU A 32 4.36 7.28 1.28
CA LEU A 32 3.25 7.84 0.51
C LEU A 32 2.87 9.16 1.19
N SER A 33 2.13 10.03 0.50
CA SER A 33 1.27 11.02 1.14
C SER A 33 -0.17 10.84 0.63
N VAL A 34 -1.11 10.60 1.54
CA VAL A 34 -2.54 10.38 1.21
C VAL A 34 -3.09 11.59 0.47
N PHE A 35 -2.80 12.81 0.94
CA PHE A 35 -3.29 14.04 0.34
C PHE A 35 -2.83 14.29 -1.10
N THR A 36 -1.68 13.74 -1.49
CA THR A 36 -1.10 13.96 -2.83
C THR A 36 -1.32 12.79 -3.77
N SER A 37 -1.32 11.57 -3.24
CA SER A 37 -1.39 10.34 -4.04
C SER A 37 -2.78 9.71 -4.06
N ILE A 38 -3.60 9.98 -3.03
CA ILE A 38 -4.95 9.43 -2.87
C ILE A 38 -5.95 10.49 -2.33
N PRO A 39 -6.03 11.71 -2.92
CA PRO A 39 -6.96 12.74 -2.47
C PRO A 39 -8.42 12.29 -2.40
N ASP A 40 -8.91 11.39 -3.26
CA ASP A 40 -10.32 10.99 -3.22
C ASP A 40 -10.64 10.06 -2.03
N PHE A 41 -9.66 9.33 -1.50
CA PHE A 41 -9.83 8.59 -0.24
C PHE A 41 -10.10 9.56 0.91
N TRP A 42 -9.29 10.61 1.03
CA TRP A 42 -9.43 11.62 2.07
C TRP A 42 -10.68 12.50 1.87
N GLY A 43 -10.90 12.97 0.64
CA GLY A 43 -11.92 13.97 0.34
C GLY A 43 -13.34 13.42 0.24
N ILE A 44 -13.53 12.24 -0.36
CA ILE A 44 -14.85 11.67 -0.62
C ILE A 44 -15.00 10.22 -0.13
N GLY A 45 -13.99 9.67 0.55
CA GLY A 45 -14.05 8.31 1.09
C GLY A 45 -13.96 7.22 0.03
N GLN A 46 -13.37 7.50 -1.14
CA GLN A 46 -13.19 6.50 -2.19
C GLN A 46 -12.27 5.37 -1.70
N LEU A 47 -12.73 4.12 -1.85
CA LEU A 47 -11.95 2.94 -1.48
C LEU A 47 -11.10 2.47 -2.65
N PHE A 48 -9.86 2.11 -2.36
CA PHE A 48 -8.93 1.56 -3.34
C PHE A 48 -8.51 0.15 -2.95
N PRO A 49 -8.39 -0.78 -3.91
CA PRO A 49 -7.75 -2.06 -3.66
C PRO A 49 -6.29 -1.82 -3.31
N ILE A 50 -5.89 -2.18 -2.09
CA ILE A 50 -4.51 -2.14 -1.63
C ILE A 50 -4.13 -3.55 -1.24
N ILE A 51 -3.07 -4.10 -1.83
CA ILE A 51 -2.58 -5.46 -1.53
C ILE A 51 -1.05 -5.50 -1.54
N PRO A 52 -0.42 -6.44 -0.83
CA PRO A 52 1.00 -6.75 -1.04
C PRO A 52 1.26 -7.13 -2.49
N ILE A 53 2.39 -6.71 -3.07
CA ILE A 53 2.80 -7.09 -4.44
C ILE A 53 3.92 -8.15 -4.46
N HIS A 54 4.26 -8.67 -3.29
CA HIS A 54 5.21 -9.76 -3.11
C HIS A 54 4.79 -10.62 -1.92
N ARG A 55 5.48 -11.75 -1.73
CA ARG A 55 5.15 -12.77 -0.73
C ARG A 55 3.70 -13.27 -0.86
N LEU A 56 3.17 -13.30 -2.09
CA LEU A 56 1.78 -13.71 -2.36
C LEU A 56 1.50 -15.20 -2.09
N ASP A 57 2.56 -16.00 -1.99
CA ASP A 57 2.49 -17.42 -1.64
C ASP A 57 2.48 -17.65 -0.11
N GLU A 58 2.68 -16.60 0.69
CA GLU A 58 2.65 -16.65 2.15
C GLU A 58 1.28 -16.22 2.68
N CYS A 59 0.86 -16.81 3.81
CA CYS A 59 -0.38 -16.42 4.46
C CYS A 59 -0.15 -15.16 5.32
N PRO A 60 -0.99 -14.11 5.19
CA PRO A 60 -0.94 -12.95 6.09
C PRO A 60 -1.17 -13.37 7.54
N ALA A 61 -0.32 -12.90 8.46
CA ALA A 61 -0.36 -13.28 9.87
C ALA A 61 -0.86 -12.15 10.79
N VAL A 62 -0.92 -10.91 10.27
CA VAL A 62 -1.22 -9.72 11.08
C VAL A 62 -2.23 -8.83 10.38
N ARG A 63 -3.03 -8.11 11.17
CA ARG A 63 -3.94 -7.07 10.68
C ARG A 63 -3.30 -5.71 10.90
N GLY A 64 -3.40 -4.80 9.93
CA GLY A 64 -2.84 -3.47 10.09
C GLY A 64 -3.57 -2.35 9.37
N ILE A 65 -3.36 -1.13 9.87
CA ILE A 65 -3.74 0.11 9.21
C ILE A 65 -2.50 0.77 8.62
N LEU A 66 -2.69 1.60 7.59
CA LEU A 66 -1.59 2.32 6.96
C LEU A 66 -1.62 3.77 7.43
N MET A 67 -0.47 4.28 7.84
CA MET A 67 -0.26 5.70 8.13
C MET A 67 0.76 6.22 7.14
N ASP A 68 0.51 7.38 6.55
CA ASP A 68 1.50 8.05 5.73
C ASP A 68 2.57 8.75 6.60
N LEU A 69 3.55 9.38 5.95
CA LEU A 69 4.65 10.06 6.64
C LEU A 69 4.37 11.54 6.92
N THR A 70 3.15 12.01 6.69
CA THR A 70 2.79 13.39 6.99
C THR A 70 2.58 13.57 8.50
N CYS A 71 2.70 14.81 8.97
CA CYS A 71 2.40 15.15 10.36
C CYS A 71 0.89 15.25 10.64
N ASP A 72 0.04 14.98 9.64
CA ASP A 72 -1.40 15.11 9.74
C ASP A 72 -2.02 13.78 10.14
N SER A 73 -2.91 13.80 11.14
CA SER A 73 -3.62 12.61 11.60
C SER A 73 -4.55 12.02 10.54
N ASP A 74 -4.99 12.82 9.57
CA ASP A 74 -5.83 12.40 8.45
C ASP A 74 -5.04 11.64 7.37
N GLY A 75 -3.71 11.56 7.49
CA GLY A 75 -2.82 10.73 6.67
C GLY A 75 -2.98 9.22 6.92
N LYS A 76 -4.15 8.77 7.38
CA LYS A 76 -4.44 7.40 7.81
C LYS A 76 -5.37 6.71 6.82
N ILE A 77 -5.04 5.48 6.45
CA ILE A 77 -5.89 4.57 5.67
C ILE A 77 -6.36 3.45 6.61
N ASP A 78 -7.60 3.55 7.05
CA ASP A 78 -8.25 2.62 7.97
C ASP A 78 -9.59 2.08 7.46
N LYS A 79 -9.88 2.28 6.18
CA LYS A 79 -11.05 1.73 5.48
C LYS A 79 -10.58 1.03 4.22
N PHE A 80 -10.94 -0.23 4.10
CA PHE A 80 -10.57 -1.08 2.97
C PHE A 80 -11.82 -1.66 2.30
N ILE A 81 -11.63 -2.22 1.10
CA ILE A 81 -12.72 -2.86 0.35
C ILE A 81 -13.38 -3.94 1.20
N GLY A 82 -14.71 -4.04 1.11
CA GLY A 82 -15.50 -4.98 1.92
C GLY A 82 -15.95 -4.41 3.27
N GLY A 83 -15.62 -3.15 3.59
CA GLY A 83 -15.97 -2.53 4.88
C GLY A 83 -15.02 -2.91 6.00
N GLU A 84 -13.87 -3.49 5.65
CA GLU A 84 -12.81 -3.87 6.57
C GLU A 84 -12.09 -2.63 7.12
N THR A 85 -11.72 -2.67 8.41
CA THR A 85 -11.00 -1.57 9.08
C THR A 85 -9.48 -1.81 9.18
N SER A 86 -9.00 -2.92 8.65
CA SER A 86 -7.58 -3.29 8.63
C SER A 86 -7.28 -4.21 7.45
N LEU A 87 -6.05 -4.12 6.95
CA LEU A 87 -5.52 -4.95 5.89
C LEU A 87 -4.84 -6.20 6.47
N PRO A 88 -5.09 -7.41 5.93
CA PRO A 88 -4.24 -8.56 6.20
C PRO A 88 -2.85 -8.32 5.58
N LEU A 89 -1.81 -8.41 6.41
CA LEU A 89 -0.43 -8.17 6.06
C LEU A 89 0.46 -9.33 6.55
N HIS A 90 1.61 -9.50 5.91
CA HIS A 90 2.65 -10.37 6.43
C HIS A 90 3.30 -9.72 7.65
N GLU A 91 3.76 -10.54 8.58
CA GLU A 91 4.55 -10.02 9.68
C GLU A 91 5.85 -9.41 9.13
N LEU A 92 6.08 -8.15 9.47
CA LEU A 92 7.35 -7.47 9.27
C LEU A 92 8.20 -7.79 10.49
N GLU A 93 9.39 -8.36 10.29
CA GLU A 93 10.36 -8.53 11.36
C GLU A 93 10.72 -7.13 11.90
N GLY A 94 10.48 -6.94 13.20
CA GLY A 94 10.23 -5.65 13.86
C GLY A 94 11.42 -4.70 14.01
N ASN A 95 12.30 -4.62 13.02
CA ASN A 95 13.48 -3.77 13.08
C ASN A 95 13.69 -3.18 11.70
N GLY A 96 13.35 -1.91 11.54
CA GLY A 96 14.18 -1.11 10.67
C GLY A 96 15.63 -1.29 11.13
N CYS A 97 16.45 -1.82 10.22
CA CYS A 97 17.91 -1.73 10.19
C CYS A 97 18.70 -2.70 11.12
N ILE A 98 19.72 -3.35 10.55
CA ILE A 98 21.16 -3.33 10.97
C ILE A 98 21.99 -4.42 10.24
N ASN A 99 21.37 -5.49 9.72
CA ASN A 99 22.08 -6.55 8.99
C ASN A 99 21.51 -6.83 7.58
N GLY A 100 21.55 -5.84 6.68
CA GLY A 100 21.63 -5.99 5.22
C GLY A 100 20.58 -6.78 4.40
N ASP A 101 19.69 -7.57 5.00
CA ASP A 101 18.88 -8.58 4.28
C ASP A 101 17.35 -8.47 4.56
N GLY A 102 16.94 -7.54 5.43
CA GLY A 102 15.53 -7.23 5.67
C GLY A 102 14.91 -6.51 4.47
N GLY A 103 14.38 -7.27 3.51
CA GLY A 103 13.87 -6.77 2.24
C GLY A 103 12.73 -5.75 2.36
N SER A 104 12.67 -4.81 1.43
CA SER A 104 11.62 -3.80 1.35
C SER A 104 10.22 -4.43 1.22
N TYR A 105 9.27 -3.97 2.05
CA TYR A 105 7.87 -4.37 1.94
C TYR A 105 7.09 -3.42 1.03
N TYR A 106 6.50 -3.93 -0.05
CA TYR A 106 5.85 -3.13 -1.07
C TYR A 106 4.35 -3.44 -1.15
N LEU A 107 3.56 -2.37 -1.19
CA LEU A 107 2.13 -2.42 -1.41
C LEU A 107 1.81 -1.87 -2.79
N GLY A 108 0.86 -2.50 -3.46
CA GLY A 108 0.24 -2.01 -4.67
C GLY A 108 -1.14 -1.43 -4.35
N MET A 109 -1.36 -0.19 -4.75
CA MET A 109 -2.68 0.44 -4.78
C MET A 109 -3.16 0.45 -6.22
N PHE A 110 -4.39 0.00 -6.45
CA PHE A 110 -4.97 -0.14 -7.78
C PHE A 110 -6.15 0.79 -7.96
N LEU A 111 -6.58 0.99 -9.21
CA LEU A 111 -7.71 1.83 -9.59
C LEU A 111 -7.55 3.34 -9.27
N GLY A 112 -6.32 3.82 -9.02
CA GLY A 112 -6.00 5.25 -8.83
C GLY A 112 -5.74 6.04 -10.13
N GLY A 113 -6.10 5.50 -11.30
CA GLY A 113 -5.75 6.11 -12.60
C GLY A 113 -6.65 7.25 -13.06
N ALA A 114 -7.77 7.51 -12.36
CA ALA A 114 -8.70 8.58 -12.67
C ALA A 114 -8.71 9.60 -11.53
N TYR A 115 -8.69 10.89 -11.86
CA TYR A 115 -8.72 12.04 -10.94
C TYR A 115 -7.50 12.21 -10.02
N GLU A 116 -6.89 11.16 -9.48
CA GLU A 116 -5.74 11.28 -8.56
C GLU A 116 -4.56 12.06 -9.16
N GLU A 117 -4.22 11.78 -10.43
CA GLU A 117 -3.13 12.45 -11.16
C GLU A 117 -3.41 13.93 -11.49
N ALA A 118 -4.66 14.39 -11.40
CA ALA A 118 -5.00 15.78 -11.71
C ALA A 118 -4.82 16.71 -10.50
N PHE A 119 -4.88 16.16 -9.28
CA PHE A 119 -4.98 16.94 -8.05
C PHE A 119 -3.67 17.13 -7.27
N TRP A 120 -2.55 16.52 -7.68
CA TRP A 120 -1.24 16.65 -7.00
C TRP A 120 -0.71 18.10 -6.91
N LYS A 121 -1.21 19.01 -7.75
CA LYS A 121 -0.55 20.28 -8.07
C LYS A 121 -0.75 21.40 -7.04
N VAL A 122 -1.58 21.24 -6.01
CA VAL A 122 -2.10 22.41 -5.28
C VAL A 122 -1.88 22.43 -3.76
N ARG A 123 -1.52 21.35 -3.05
CA ARG A 123 -1.72 21.39 -1.57
C ARG A 123 -0.66 20.92 -0.58
N THR A 124 0.56 20.52 -0.96
CA THR A 124 1.59 20.24 0.07
C THR A 124 3.02 20.44 -0.44
N LEU A 125 3.99 20.65 0.46
CA LEU A 125 5.43 20.63 0.14
C LEU A 125 5.91 19.27 -0.43
N PHE A 126 5.07 18.24 -0.32
CA PHE A 126 5.27 16.95 -0.95
C PHE A 126 4.99 17.04 -2.44
N SER A 127 6.04 16.78 -3.22
CA SER A 127 5.89 16.54 -4.63
C SER A 127 5.22 15.17 -4.85
N GLY A 128 4.49 15.01 -5.95
CA GLY A 128 3.79 13.75 -6.25
C GLY A 128 4.72 12.52 -6.34
N PRO A 129 4.20 11.31 -6.54
CA PRO A 129 5.06 10.14 -6.75
C PRO A 129 5.83 10.24 -8.07
N SER A 130 6.92 9.47 -8.19
CA SER A 130 7.55 9.27 -9.50
C SER A 130 6.63 8.45 -10.40
N VAL A 131 6.35 8.95 -11.60
CA VAL A 131 5.44 8.31 -12.54
C VAL A 131 6.24 7.68 -13.67
N VAL A 132 6.00 6.40 -13.94
CA VAL A 132 6.59 5.69 -15.08
C VAL A 132 5.49 5.17 -15.98
N ARG A 133 5.64 5.39 -17.29
CA ARG A 133 4.79 4.76 -18.30
C ARG A 133 5.46 3.48 -18.77
N VAL A 134 4.72 2.39 -18.71
CA VAL A 134 5.18 1.06 -19.10
C VAL A 134 4.36 0.60 -20.31
N SER A 135 5.03 0.07 -21.34
CA SER A 135 4.39 -0.56 -22.50
C SER A 135 4.83 -2.02 -22.62
N GLN A 136 3.95 -2.88 -23.13
CA GLN A 136 4.30 -4.27 -23.40
C GLN A 136 5.21 -4.35 -24.63
N CYS A 137 6.28 -5.13 -24.56
CA CYS A 137 7.19 -5.37 -25.67
C CYS A 137 7.54 -6.86 -25.75
N ASN A 138 7.71 -7.42 -26.95
CA ASN A 138 8.35 -8.73 -27.17
C ASN A 138 7.75 -9.95 -26.42
N GLY A 139 6.46 -9.93 -26.05
CA GLY A 139 5.74 -11.10 -25.54
C GLY A 139 4.83 -10.82 -24.34
N PRO A 140 4.13 -11.85 -23.82
CA PRO A 140 3.10 -11.70 -22.78
C PRO A 140 3.62 -11.16 -21.43
N TYR A 141 4.92 -11.26 -21.14
CA TYR A 141 5.52 -10.88 -19.85
C TYR A 141 6.71 -9.91 -19.95
N SER A 142 6.90 -9.28 -21.11
CA SER A 142 8.00 -8.34 -21.32
C SER A 142 7.45 -6.92 -21.44
N PHE A 143 8.07 -6.01 -20.71
CA PHE A 143 7.62 -4.64 -20.54
C PHE A 143 8.81 -3.68 -20.67
N ALA A 144 8.58 -2.53 -21.31
CA ALA A 144 9.56 -1.45 -21.44
C ALA A 144 9.03 -0.19 -20.77
N VAL A 145 9.91 0.51 -20.06
CA VAL A 145 9.62 1.85 -19.54
C VAL A 145 9.78 2.84 -20.70
N THR A 146 8.69 3.48 -21.11
CA THR A 146 8.67 4.43 -22.23
C THR A 146 8.84 5.87 -21.80
N GLN A 147 8.52 6.19 -20.55
CA GLN A 147 8.60 7.54 -20.00
C GLN A 147 8.78 7.47 -18.49
N GLY A 148 9.62 8.35 -17.93
CA GLY A 148 9.74 8.55 -16.49
C GLY A 148 9.61 10.04 -16.18
N GLN A 149 8.74 10.38 -15.23
CA GLN A 149 8.58 11.72 -14.71
C GLN A 149 8.92 11.69 -13.23
N ARG A 150 9.98 12.42 -12.86
CA ARG A 150 10.24 12.72 -11.45
C ARG A 150 9.37 13.88 -11.01
N PRO A 151 8.92 13.87 -9.77
CA PRO A 151 8.05 14.92 -9.27
C PRO A 151 8.88 16.20 -9.05
N PRO A 152 8.36 17.39 -9.40
CA PRO A 152 9.06 18.66 -9.19
C PRO A 152 9.03 19.03 -7.70
N GLY A 153 10.06 18.66 -6.94
CA GLY A 153 10.17 18.99 -5.51
C GLY A 153 10.94 17.93 -4.70
N LEU A 154 10.88 18.03 -3.37
CA LEU A 154 11.51 17.09 -2.46
C LEU A 154 10.89 15.70 -2.64
N SER A 155 11.67 14.76 -3.17
CA SER A 155 11.39 13.32 -3.10
C SER A 155 11.70 12.86 -1.68
N PHE A 156 10.80 12.08 -1.06
CA PHE A 156 11.18 11.30 0.12
C PHE A 156 12.30 10.35 -0.29
N ASN A 157 13.51 10.65 0.16
CA ASN A 157 14.63 9.74 0.07
C ASN A 157 14.64 8.98 1.39
N ALA A 158 14.21 7.72 1.38
CA ALA A 158 14.15 6.84 2.56
C ALA A 158 15.56 6.41 3.05
N GLY A 159 16.55 7.30 2.94
CA GLY A 159 17.92 7.12 3.41
C GLY A 159 18.28 7.94 4.65
N LEU A 160 17.27 8.54 5.31
CA LEU A 160 17.43 9.27 6.57
C LEU A 160 16.31 8.85 7.54
N MET A 161 16.35 7.59 7.95
CA MET A 161 15.97 7.12 9.29
C MET A 161 16.75 5.85 9.59
#